data_AF-A0A2E7W1B5-F1
#
_entry.id   AF-A0A2E7W1B5-F1
#
_cell.length_a   1.000
_cell.length_b   1.000
_cell.length_c   1.000
_cell.angle_alpha   90.00
_cell.angle_beta   90.00
_cell.angle_gamma   90.00
#
_symmetry.space_group_name_H-M   'P 1'
#
loop_
_entity.id
_entity.type
_entity.pdbx_description
1 polymer ?
#
loop_
_entity_poly.entity_id
_entity_poly.type
_entity_poly.pdbx_seq_one_letter_code
_entity_poly.pdbx_strand_id
1 'polypeptide(L)'
;MPKKFYSQFGEDKYVFDTFFSDRTTPGIYFEAGAMDGISLSNTKAFEEMGWTGVLVEPMPENYKKLLKNRPRDKCFSVILDKQRGSKTLAIHDKLPNVSSVVENNTGHNNYWHKDDDGNNTSRELSIPTDTMGNVLKTAGVTHIDFISLDIEGYEAQALSGMDWSIPVGVWCIETSPSGNDDNNTHKIRRMLSQNGYTFYRKFHINDIWVGRNLEKFTMPTPPPQISNVISNLYNVAAPRVQGLILGEGDNDYGVPPPEQESVTEPAKLNPNLKFAGQVIIVALVIQMVTVLLKQKRN
;
A
#
# COMPACT_ATOMS: atom_id res chain seq x y z
N MET A 1 7.68 -25.68 3.88
CA MET A 1 7.52 -24.42 4.63
C MET A 1 8.88 -23.76 4.82
N PRO A 2 8.96 -22.41 4.77
CA PRO A 2 10.18 -21.68 5.08
C PRO A 2 10.70 -22.04 6.47
N LYS A 3 12.03 -22.16 6.62
CA LYS A 3 12.66 -22.38 7.93
C LYS A 3 12.77 -21.08 8.73
N LYS A 4 12.82 -19.96 8.02
CA LYS A 4 13.02 -18.62 8.56
C LYS A 4 12.35 -17.60 7.64
N PHE A 5 11.88 -16.53 8.25
CA PHE A 5 11.40 -15.31 7.61
C PHE A 5 12.34 -14.15 7.98
N TYR A 6 12.43 -13.15 7.12
CA TYR A 6 13.51 -12.16 7.06
C TYR A 6 13.01 -10.72 7.10
N SER A 7 11.74 -10.47 6.76
CA SER A 7 11.23 -9.12 6.58
C SER A 7 11.10 -8.32 7.88
N GLN A 8 10.95 -7.00 7.75
CA GLN A 8 10.91 -6.06 8.87
C GLN A 8 9.69 -6.24 9.77
N PHE A 9 8.50 -6.40 9.17
CA PHE A 9 7.22 -6.50 9.90
C PHE A 9 6.50 -7.84 9.68
N GLY A 10 7.18 -8.84 9.11
CA GLY A 10 6.62 -10.16 8.81
C GLY A 10 5.76 -10.22 7.55
N GLU A 11 5.94 -9.28 6.61
CA GLU A 11 5.36 -9.27 5.27
C GLU A 11 5.60 -10.57 4.51
N ASP A 12 6.82 -11.10 4.52
CA ASP A 12 7.16 -12.33 3.80
C ASP A 12 6.35 -13.52 4.31
N LYS A 13 6.25 -13.66 5.64
CA LYS A 13 5.40 -14.66 6.31
C LYS A 13 3.93 -14.43 6.00
N TYR A 14 3.48 -13.18 6.08
CA TYR A 14 2.09 -12.84 5.84
C TYR A 14 1.67 -13.19 4.41
N VAL A 15 2.48 -12.80 3.42
CA VAL A 15 2.26 -13.09 2.01
C VAL A 15 2.32 -14.59 1.77
N PHE A 16 3.31 -15.29 2.34
CA PHE A 16 3.42 -16.74 2.21
C PHE A 16 2.17 -17.45 2.74
N ASP A 17 1.79 -17.20 3.99
CA ASP A 17 0.66 -17.87 4.64
C ASP A 17 -0.68 -17.54 3.95
N THR A 18 -0.82 -16.31 3.41
CA THR A 18 -2.08 -15.86 2.82
C THR A 18 -2.26 -16.35 1.38
N PHE A 19 -1.19 -16.41 0.58
CA PHE A 19 -1.31 -16.61 -0.87
C PHE A 19 -0.58 -17.85 -1.40
N PHE A 20 0.37 -18.40 -0.63
CA PHE A 20 1.30 -19.40 -1.15
C PHE A 20 1.49 -20.62 -0.23
N SER A 21 0.74 -20.74 0.88
CA SER A 21 0.86 -21.85 1.84
C SER A 21 0.58 -23.21 1.20
N ASP A 22 -0.38 -23.24 0.27
CA ASP A 22 -0.84 -24.45 -0.41
C ASP A 22 -0.09 -24.70 -1.73
N ARG A 23 0.89 -23.84 -2.06
CA ARG A 23 1.61 -23.92 -3.33
C ARG A 23 2.57 -25.10 -3.32
N THR A 24 2.51 -25.91 -4.37
CA THR A 24 3.34 -27.12 -4.52
C THR A 24 4.55 -26.95 -5.43
N THR A 25 4.62 -25.85 -6.18
CA THR A 25 5.72 -25.53 -7.11
C THR A 25 6.37 -24.19 -6.79
N PRO A 26 7.69 -24.03 -7.00
CA PRO A 26 8.33 -22.72 -6.88
C PRO A 26 7.73 -21.69 -7.84
N GLY A 27 7.82 -20.42 -7.46
CA GLY A 27 7.39 -19.27 -8.26
C GLY A 27 8.52 -18.33 -8.61
N ILE A 28 8.14 -17.17 -9.16
CA ILE A 28 9.03 -16.08 -9.52
C ILE A 28 8.71 -14.87 -8.64
N TYR A 29 9.72 -14.27 -8.01
CA TYR A 29 9.56 -12.99 -7.31
C TYR A 29 10.35 -11.86 -7.97
N PHE A 30 9.93 -10.63 -7.67
CA PHE A 30 10.71 -9.43 -7.89
C PHE A 30 10.81 -8.64 -6.59
N GLU A 31 11.98 -8.11 -6.28
CA GLU A 31 12.20 -7.25 -5.12
C GLU A 31 13.07 -6.06 -5.51
N ALA A 32 12.52 -4.86 -5.32
CA ALA A 32 13.26 -3.61 -5.40
C ALA A 32 13.39 -3.04 -3.98
N GLY A 33 14.60 -2.57 -3.65
CA GLY A 33 15.01 -2.38 -2.25
C GLY A 33 15.69 -3.62 -1.67
N ALA A 34 16.37 -4.40 -2.52
CA ALA A 34 16.89 -5.71 -2.12
C ALA A 34 18.06 -5.64 -1.13
N MET A 35 18.69 -4.47 -0.95
CA MET A 35 19.77 -4.21 0.00
C MET A 35 20.89 -5.25 -0.13
N ASP A 36 21.28 -5.94 0.94
CA ASP A 36 22.30 -6.99 0.89
C ASP A 36 21.74 -8.36 0.43
N GLY A 37 20.46 -8.45 0.11
CA GLY A 37 19.76 -9.68 -0.31
C GLY A 37 19.37 -10.62 0.83
N ILE A 38 19.55 -10.24 2.09
CA ILE A 38 19.20 -11.07 3.26
C ILE A 38 18.46 -10.25 4.30
N SER A 39 19.06 -9.15 4.72
CA SER A 39 18.57 -8.30 5.80
C SER A 39 17.28 -7.63 5.35
N LEU A 40 16.21 -7.82 6.13
CA LEU A 40 14.87 -7.27 5.87
C LEU A 40 14.23 -7.73 4.54
N SER A 41 14.80 -8.74 3.86
CA SER A 41 14.30 -9.17 2.55
C SER A 41 12.91 -9.79 2.65
N ASN A 42 12.02 -9.35 1.76
CA ASN A 42 10.69 -9.92 1.62
C ASN A 42 10.70 -11.21 0.79
N THR A 43 11.79 -11.50 0.06
CA THR A 43 11.87 -12.66 -0.85
C THR A 43 12.85 -13.75 -0.42
N LYS A 44 13.64 -13.54 0.64
CA LYS A 44 14.64 -14.52 1.08
C LYS A 44 14.06 -15.87 1.47
N ALA A 45 12.93 -15.87 2.19
CA ALA A 45 12.21 -17.09 2.52
C ALA A 45 11.75 -17.88 1.27
N PHE A 46 11.32 -17.17 0.22
CA PHE A 46 10.86 -17.78 -1.03
C PHE A 46 12.01 -18.42 -1.82
N GLU A 47 13.16 -17.75 -1.89
CA GLU A 47 14.37 -18.29 -2.53
C GLU A 47 14.83 -19.60 -1.87
N GLU A 48 14.78 -19.67 -0.54
CA GLU A 48 15.11 -20.89 0.22
C GLU A 48 14.13 -22.04 -0.06
N MET A 49 12.91 -21.72 -0.51
CA MET A 49 11.94 -22.68 -1.03
C MET A 49 12.15 -23.05 -2.51
N GLY A 50 13.21 -22.55 -3.14
CA GLY A 50 13.55 -22.84 -4.53
C GLY A 50 12.90 -21.90 -5.55
N TRP A 51 12.27 -20.82 -5.11
CA TRP A 51 11.83 -19.76 -6.03
C TRP A 51 13.07 -19.07 -6.62
N THR A 52 12.87 -18.44 -7.78
CA THR A 52 13.88 -17.60 -8.41
C THR A 52 13.36 -16.18 -8.51
N GLY A 53 14.25 -15.20 -8.66
CA GLY A 53 13.75 -13.86 -8.87
C GLY A 53 14.71 -12.85 -9.44
N VAL A 54 14.18 -11.63 -9.46
CA VAL A 54 14.78 -10.44 -10.04
C VAL A 54 14.93 -9.42 -8.94
N LEU A 55 16.16 -9.03 -8.62
CA LEU A 55 16.48 -8.17 -7.48
C LEU A 55 17.07 -6.85 -7.97
N VAL A 56 16.62 -5.72 -7.43
CA VAL A 56 17.11 -4.39 -7.78
C VAL A 56 17.63 -3.68 -6.54
N GLU A 57 18.88 -3.25 -6.61
CA GLU A 57 19.56 -2.50 -5.54
C GLU A 57 20.53 -1.46 -6.15
N PRO A 58 20.23 -0.15 -6.07
CA PRO A 58 21.05 0.88 -6.69
C PRO A 58 22.36 1.18 -5.95
N MET A 59 22.46 0.91 -4.64
CA MET A 59 23.65 1.21 -3.84
C MET A 59 24.78 0.22 -4.16
N PRO A 60 25.94 0.67 -4.70
CA PRO A 60 26.99 -0.24 -5.14
C PRO A 60 27.52 -1.20 -4.06
N GLU A 61 27.60 -0.74 -2.81
CA GLU A 61 28.09 -1.58 -1.71
C GLU A 61 27.09 -2.65 -1.26
N ASN A 62 25.79 -2.35 -1.34
CA ASN A 62 24.74 -3.32 -1.09
C ASN A 62 24.64 -4.29 -2.26
N TYR A 63 24.69 -3.80 -3.50
CA TYR A 63 24.68 -4.60 -4.71
C TYR A 63 25.82 -5.64 -4.76
N LYS A 64 27.04 -5.29 -4.33
CA LYS A 64 28.15 -6.26 -4.21
C LYS A 64 27.82 -7.41 -3.25
N LYS A 65 27.18 -7.10 -2.11
CA LYS A 65 26.75 -8.11 -1.13
C LYS A 65 25.58 -8.94 -1.68
N LEU A 66 24.62 -8.28 -2.33
CA LEU A 66 23.48 -8.90 -3.00
C LEU A 66 23.93 -10.01 -3.96
N LEU A 67 24.89 -9.71 -4.85
CA LEU A 67 25.43 -10.69 -5.80
C LEU A 67 26.02 -11.92 -5.12
N LYS A 68 26.69 -11.73 -3.97
CA LYS A 68 27.26 -12.83 -3.18
C LYS A 68 26.19 -13.64 -2.46
N ASN A 69 25.18 -12.97 -1.91
CA ASN A 69 24.16 -13.57 -1.07
C ASN A 69 23.02 -14.22 -1.88
N ARG A 70 22.85 -13.80 -3.14
CA ARG A 70 21.76 -14.19 -4.04
C ARG A 70 22.27 -14.68 -5.41
N PRO A 71 23.20 -15.65 -5.47
CA PRO A 71 23.86 -16.05 -6.71
C PRO A 71 22.94 -16.72 -7.74
N ARG A 72 21.73 -17.12 -7.35
CA ARG A 72 20.72 -17.72 -8.25
C ARG A 72 19.78 -16.69 -8.87
N ASP A 73 19.76 -15.46 -8.35
CA ASP A 73 18.86 -14.41 -8.79
C ASP A 73 19.51 -13.51 -9.84
N LYS A 74 18.66 -12.88 -10.65
CA LYS A 74 19.07 -11.85 -11.61
C LYS A 74 19.08 -10.51 -10.90
N CYS A 75 20.28 -9.99 -10.62
CA CYS A 75 20.46 -8.76 -9.86
C CYS A 75 20.75 -7.57 -10.80
N PHE A 76 20.19 -6.40 -10.50
CA PHE A 76 20.37 -5.17 -11.26
C PHE A 76 20.75 -4.00 -10.33
N SER A 77 21.76 -3.22 -10.75
CA SER A 77 22.24 -2.04 -10.02
C SER A 77 21.77 -0.75 -10.70
N VAL A 78 20.47 -0.45 -10.59
CA VAL A 78 19.81 0.70 -11.23
C VAL A 78 18.79 1.33 -10.30
N ILE A 79 18.51 2.62 -10.48
CA ILE A 79 17.29 3.25 -9.93
C ILE A 79 16.13 2.92 -10.87
N LEU A 80 15.04 2.37 -10.33
CA LEU A 80 13.82 2.16 -11.11
C LEU A 80 13.11 3.49 -11.34
N ASP A 81 12.88 3.84 -12.60
CA ASP A 81 12.27 5.11 -12.99
C ASP A 81 11.32 4.91 -14.18
N LYS A 82 10.61 5.97 -14.57
CA LYS A 82 9.75 6.00 -15.75
C LYS A 82 10.52 5.88 -17.08
N GLN A 83 11.83 6.14 -17.07
CA GLN A 83 12.69 6.11 -18.26
C GLN A 83 14.15 5.88 -17.90
N ARG A 84 14.94 5.42 -18.88
CA ARG A 84 16.41 5.30 -18.77
C ARG A 84 17.10 6.67 -18.72
N GLY A 85 18.26 6.70 -18.06
CA GLY A 85 19.02 7.92 -17.80
C GLY A 85 19.99 7.74 -16.64
N SER A 86 20.20 8.81 -15.87
CA SER A 86 20.95 8.79 -14.61
C SER A 86 20.26 9.70 -13.60
N LYS A 87 20.29 9.32 -12.33
CA LYS A 87 19.79 10.13 -11.21
C LYS A 87 20.75 10.10 -10.04
N THR A 88 20.65 11.12 -9.20
CA THR A 88 21.46 11.20 -7.98
C THR A 88 20.78 10.46 -6.84
N LEU A 89 21.47 9.46 -6.30
CA LEU A 89 21.14 8.81 -5.03
C LEU A 89 21.82 9.57 -3.90
N ALA A 90 21.02 10.09 -2.96
CA ALA A 90 21.50 10.66 -1.71
C ALA A 90 21.76 9.52 -0.73
N ILE A 91 22.86 9.63 -0.01
CA ILE A 91 23.31 8.57 0.86
C ILE A 91 23.52 9.12 2.25
N HIS A 92 23.05 8.34 3.22
CA HIS A 92 23.14 8.63 4.63
C HIS A 92 24.19 7.71 5.26
N ASP A 93 25.36 8.25 5.61
CA ASP A 93 26.46 7.43 6.15
C ASP A 93 26.11 6.78 7.49
N LYS A 94 25.24 7.42 8.30
CA LYS A 94 24.79 6.89 9.60
C LYS A 94 23.65 5.86 9.46
N LEU A 95 22.82 5.97 8.41
CA LEU A 95 21.67 5.10 8.16
C LEU A 95 21.59 4.75 6.66
N PRO A 96 22.52 3.92 6.13
CA PRO A 96 22.59 3.67 4.69
C PRO A 96 21.34 2.96 4.12
N ASN A 97 20.54 2.33 4.99
CA ASN A 97 19.30 1.64 4.63
C ASN A 97 18.18 2.60 4.22
N VAL A 98 18.26 3.89 4.59
CA VAL A 98 17.31 4.93 4.16
C VAL A 98 17.95 5.80 3.08
N SER A 99 18.58 5.22 2.06
CA SER A 99 19.13 6.02 0.95
C SER A 99 18.07 6.27 -0.10
N SER A 100 17.76 7.53 -0.41
CA SER A 100 16.69 7.90 -1.34
C SER A 100 17.19 8.76 -2.51
N VAL A 101 16.38 8.87 -3.56
CA VAL A 101 16.68 9.71 -4.73
C VAL A 101 16.56 11.19 -4.35
N VAL A 102 17.59 12.01 -4.62
CA VAL A 102 17.68 13.43 -4.18
C VAL A 102 16.49 14.27 -4.64
N GLU A 103 16.02 14.05 -5.87
CA GLU A 103 14.88 14.81 -6.43
C GLU A 103 13.54 14.47 -5.77
N ASN A 104 13.48 13.42 -4.94
CA ASN A 104 12.26 12.93 -4.33
C ASN A 104 12.08 13.49 -2.91
N ASN A 105 11.69 14.76 -2.79
CA ASN A 105 11.40 15.38 -1.50
C ASN A 105 10.02 14.95 -0.96
N THR A 106 9.87 13.67 -0.62
CA THR A 106 8.61 13.07 -0.14
C THR A 106 8.47 13.11 1.39
N GLY A 107 7.30 12.70 1.89
CA GLY A 107 7.09 12.52 3.33
C GLY A 107 8.06 11.51 3.95
N HIS A 108 8.58 10.56 3.17
CA HIS A 108 9.59 9.57 3.59
C HIS A 108 10.88 10.30 4.03
N ASN A 109 11.44 11.19 3.17
CA ASN A 109 12.61 12.04 3.48
C ASN A 109 12.43 12.89 4.75
N ASN A 110 11.21 13.30 5.07
CA ASN A 110 10.96 14.14 6.25
C ASN A 110 10.84 13.36 7.56
N TYR A 111 10.56 12.06 7.49
CA TYR A 111 10.27 11.22 8.65
C TYR A 111 11.44 10.30 9.03
N TRP A 112 12.07 9.65 8.04
CA TRP A 112 13.10 8.63 8.29
C TRP A 112 14.54 9.11 8.07
N HIS A 113 14.74 10.24 7.39
CA HIS A 113 16.08 10.69 6.96
C HIS A 113 16.70 11.80 7.81
N LYS A 114 16.08 12.19 8.92
CA LYS A 114 16.68 13.18 9.84
C LYS A 114 17.63 12.46 10.78
N ASP A 115 18.92 12.80 10.72
CA ASP A 115 19.83 12.47 11.82
C ASP A 115 19.60 13.43 13.00
N ASP A 116 20.13 13.08 14.19
CA ASP A 116 19.97 13.86 15.42
C ASP A 116 20.50 15.31 15.30
N ASP A 117 21.31 15.60 14.27
CA ASP A 117 21.97 16.88 14.02
C ASP A 117 21.32 17.69 12.86
N GLY A 118 20.31 17.16 12.17
CA GLY A 118 19.64 17.80 11.04
C GLY A 118 20.43 17.86 9.73
N ASN A 119 21.52 17.10 9.59
CA ASN A 119 22.34 17.03 8.38
C ASN A 119 21.92 15.87 7.48
N ASN A 120 21.37 16.20 6.30
CA ASN A 120 20.57 15.27 5.50
C ASN A 120 21.31 14.48 4.39
N THR A 121 22.61 14.66 4.17
CA THR A 121 23.33 13.93 3.09
C THR A 121 24.82 13.91 3.34
N SER A 122 25.43 12.72 3.36
CA SER A 122 26.88 12.58 3.52
C SER A 122 27.62 12.43 2.17
N ARG A 123 26.96 11.84 1.17
CA ARG A 123 27.50 11.68 -0.18
C ARG A 123 26.38 11.51 -1.22
N GLU A 124 26.66 11.95 -2.44
CA GLU A 124 25.77 11.79 -3.59
C GLU A 124 26.45 10.89 -4.64
N LEU A 125 25.69 9.96 -5.21
CA LEU A 125 26.16 9.12 -6.31
C LEU A 125 25.24 9.25 -7.52
N SER A 126 25.82 9.43 -8.71
CA SER A 126 25.08 9.33 -9.97
C SER A 126 24.93 7.84 -10.33
N ILE A 127 23.68 7.36 -10.34
CA ILE A 127 23.33 5.96 -10.59
C ILE A 127 22.49 5.89 -11.87
N PRO A 128 22.76 4.94 -12.78
CA PRO A 128 21.93 4.75 -13.96
C PRO A 128 20.49 4.43 -13.58
N THR A 129 19.55 4.97 -14.34
CA THR A 129 18.13 4.60 -14.22
C THR A 129 17.72 3.62 -15.31
N ASP A 130 16.77 2.75 -14.99
CA ASP A 130 16.09 1.90 -15.97
C ASP A 130 14.62 1.75 -15.60
N THR A 131 13.80 1.30 -16.55
CA THR A 131 12.38 1.06 -16.28
C THR A 131 12.18 -0.33 -15.68
N MET A 132 11.21 -0.48 -14.78
CA MET A 132 10.85 -1.78 -14.22
C MET A 132 10.50 -2.77 -15.35
N GLY A 133 9.74 -2.33 -16.35
CA GLY A 133 9.43 -3.15 -17.52
C GLY A 133 10.67 -3.62 -18.29
N ASN A 134 11.68 -2.76 -18.47
CA ASN A 134 12.91 -3.18 -19.13
C ASN A 134 13.72 -4.16 -18.27
N VAL A 135 13.85 -3.92 -16.97
CA VAL A 135 14.53 -4.84 -16.04
C VAL A 135 13.90 -6.23 -16.11
N LEU A 136 12.58 -6.32 -16.05
CA LEU A 136 11.84 -7.58 -16.16
C LEU A 136 12.04 -8.26 -17.52
N LYS A 137 12.00 -7.49 -18.61
CA LYS A 137 12.25 -8.00 -19.96
C LYS A 137 13.68 -8.52 -20.14
N THR A 138 14.68 -7.80 -19.63
CA THR A 138 16.09 -8.24 -19.64
C THR A 138 16.28 -9.47 -18.78
N ALA A 139 15.55 -9.57 -17.66
CA ALA A 139 15.49 -10.78 -16.86
C ALA A 139 14.73 -11.94 -17.54
N GLY A 140 14.08 -11.72 -18.69
CA GLY A 140 13.37 -12.76 -19.43
C GLY A 140 12.17 -13.34 -18.69
N VAL A 141 11.60 -12.60 -17.72
CA VAL A 141 10.41 -13.04 -17.00
C VAL A 141 9.15 -12.59 -17.75
N THR A 142 8.18 -13.48 -17.84
CA THR A 142 6.90 -13.26 -18.55
C THR A 142 5.71 -13.13 -17.60
N HIS A 143 5.92 -13.41 -16.32
CA HIS A 143 4.97 -13.23 -15.22
C HIS A 143 5.77 -13.17 -13.91
N ILE A 144 5.14 -12.66 -12.86
CA ILE A 144 5.71 -12.62 -11.51
C ILE A 144 4.64 -13.07 -10.51
N ASP A 145 4.98 -13.99 -9.61
CA ASP A 145 4.04 -14.44 -8.58
C ASP A 145 3.96 -13.43 -7.42
N PHE A 146 5.10 -12.89 -6.99
CA PHE A 146 5.18 -11.97 -5.87
C PHE A 146 6.13 -10.79 -6.14
N ILE A 147 5.67 -9.57 -5.89
CA ILE A 147 6.47 -8.34 -5.92
C ILE A 147 6.57 -7.73 -4.53
N SER A 148 7.81 -7.44 -4.11
CA SER A 148 8.12 -6.49 -3.05
C SER A 148 8.65 -5.20 -3.67
N LEU A 149 8.04 -4.07 -3.33
CA LEU A 149 8.48 -2.75 -3.79
C LEU A 149 8.59 -1.81 -2.59
N ASP A 150 9.83 -1.62 -2.14
CA ASP A 150 10.19 -0.77 -1.02
C ASP A 150 11.46 -0.01 -1.39
N ILE A 151 11.31 1.22 -1.89
CA ILE A 151 12.42 2.00 -2.45
C ILE A 151 12.41 3.42 -1.90
N GLU A 152 12.12 3.52 -0.59
CA GLU A 152 12.25 4.74 0.21
C GLU A 152 11.46 5.92 -0.38
N GLY A 153 10.23 5.66 -0.83
CA GLY A 153 9.31 6.68 -1.33
C GLY A 153 9.34 6.92 -2.84
N TYR A 154 10.11 6.16 -3.63
CA TYR A 154 10.20 6.30 -5.09
C TYR A 154 9.27 5.32 -5.86
N GLU A 155 8.33 4.67 -5.16
CA GLU A 155 7.51 3.57 -5.68
C GLU A 155 6.61 4.01 -6.84
N ALA A 156 5.98 5.19 -6.78
CA ALA A 156 5.13 5.65 -7.88
C ALA A 156 5.93 5.93 -9.16
N GLN A 157 7.17 6.37 -9.03
CA GLN A 157 8.06 6.63 -10.15
C GLN A 157 8.52 5.32 -10.79
N ALA A 158 8.88 4.33 -9.98
CA ALA A 158 9.18 2.98 -10.49
C ALA A 158 7.98 2.34 -11.20
N LEU A 159 6.77 2.44 -10.63
CA LEU A 159 5.54 1.93 -11.24
C LEU A 159 5.17 2.64 -12.55
N SER A 160 5.57 3.90 -12.72
CA SER A 160 5.38 4.63 -13.99
C SER A 160 6.21 4.02 -15.13
N GLY A 161 7.27 3.28 -14.82
CA GLY A 161 8.09 2.52 -15.78
C GLY A 161 7.73 1.04 -15.89
N MET A 162 6.63 0.59 -15.27
CA MET A 162 6.20 -0.81 -15.33
C MET A 162 5.65 -1.18 -16.71
N ASP A 163 5.97 -2.38 -17.19
CA ASP A 163 5.29 -3.00 -18.33
C ASP A 163 4.10 -3.81 -17.82
N TRP A 164 2.92 -3.19 -17.87
CA TRP A 164 1.67 -3.78 -17.36
C TRP A 164 1.16 -4.99 -18.17
N SER A 165 1.81 -5.34 -19.29
CA SER A 165 1.53 -6.59 -20.00
C SER A 165 2.09 -7.82 -19.28
N ILE A 166 3.05 -7.64 -18.36
CA ILE A 166 3.58 -8.70 -17.50
C ILE A 166 2.63 -8.87 -16.31
N PRO A 167 1.90 -9.99 -16.20
CA PRO A 167 0.98 -10.22 -15.11
C PRO A 167 1.71 -10.46 -13.79
N VAL A 168 1.14 -9.91 -12.72
CA VAL A 168 1.63 -10.07 -11.35
C VAL A 168 0.55 -10.71 -10.47
N GLY A 169 0.94 -11.68 -9.64
CA GLY A 169 0.03 -12.34 -8.69
C GLY A 169 -0.30 -11.45 -7.49
N VAL A 170 0.74 -11.17 -6.68
CA VAL A 170 0.64 -10.41 -5.43
C VAL A 170 1.66 -9.28 -5.44
N TRP A 171 1.25 -8.09 -5.03
CA TRP A 171 2.15 -6.98 -4.73
C TRP A 171 2.13 -6.67 -3.24
N CYS A 172 3.30 -6.43 -2.67
CA CYS A 172 3.51 -5.79 -1.38
C CYS A 172 4.32 -4.50 -1.65
N ILE A 173 3.72 -3.35 -1.41
CA ILE A 173 4.30 -2.06 -1.79
C ILE A 173 4.31 -1.12 -0.58
N GLU A 174 5.46 -0.53 -0.27
CA GLU A 174 5.54 0.48 0.78
C GLU A 174 4.65 1.67 0.41
N THR A 175 3.66 1.94 1.27
CA THR A 175 2.71 3.04 1.09
C THR A 175 2.39 3.65 2.45
N SER A 176 2.67 4.95 2.57
CA SER A 176 2.44 5.75 3.79
C SER A 176 3.42 5.45 4.94
N PRO A 177 4.71 5.78 4.79
CA PRO A 177 5.70 5.67 5.87
C PRO A 177 5.33 6.45 7.14
N SER A 178 4.49 7.49 7.03
CA SER A 178 4.00 8.30 8.16
C SER A 178 2.68 7.83 8.77
N GLY A 179 2.10 6.73 8.26
CA GLY A 179 0.79 6.21 8.69
C GLY A 179 -0.43 6.92 8.07
N ASN A 180 -0.25 8.04 7.35
CA ASN A 180 -1.32 8.72 6.61
C ASN A 180 -1.08 8.62 5.09
N ASP A 181 -2.16 8.41 4.32
CA ASP A 181 -2.08 8.35 2.86
C ASP A 181 -1.64 9.71 2.29
N ASP A 182 -0.51 9.72 1.59
CA ASP A 182 0.03 10.89 0.91
C ASP A 182 -0.28 10.87 -0.60
N ASN A 183 0.17 11.90 -1.33
CA ASN A 183 0.00 11.96 -2.78
C ASN A 183 0.69 10.78 -3.49
N ASN A 184 1.78 10.24 -2.94
CA ASN A 184 2.47 9.08 -3.50
C ASN A 184 1.58 7.83 -3.41
N THR A 185 1.03 7.57 -2.22
CA THR A 185 0.08 6.50 -1.94
C THR A 185 -1.09 6.55 -2.91
N HIS A 186 -1.74 7.71 -3.08
CA HIS A 186 -2.87 7.84 -4.01
C HIS A 186 -2.48 7.56 -5.48
N LYS A 187 -1.28 7.93 -5.92
CA LYS A 187 -0.78 7.62 -7.27
C LYS A 187 -0.56 6.12 -7.46
N ILE A 188 0.08 5.46 -6.50
CA ILE A 188 0.32 4.01 -6.50
C ILE A 188 -1.00 3.25 -6.63
N ARG A 189 -1.96 3.52 -5.72
CA ARG A 189 -3.28 2.88 -5.74
C ARG A 189 -4.02 3.09 -7.05
N ARG A 190 -3.94 4.30 -7.62
CA ARG A 190 -4.56 4.62 -8.91
C ARG A 190 -3.96 3.80 -10.06
N MET A 191 -2.63 3.73 -10.16
CA MET A 191 -1.96 2.96 -11.22
C MET A 191 -2.29 1.48 -11.15
N LEU A 192 -2.30 0.88 -9.96
CA LEU A 192 -2.66 -0.53 -9.78
C LEU A 192 -4.12 -0.78 -10.16
N SER A 193 -5.04 0.06 -9.69
CA SER A 193 -6.48 -0.08 -10.00
C SER A 193 -6.76 0.05 -11.50
N GLN A 194 -6.13 1.02 -12.18
CA GLN A 194 -6.28 1.24 -13.62
C GLN A 194 -5.73 0.08 -14.45
N ASN A 195 -4.68 -0.60 -13.97
CA ASN A 195 -4.12 -1.79 -14.59
C ASN A 195 -4.73 -3.09 -14.09
N GLY A 196 -5.86 -3.00 -13.39
CA GLY A 196 -6.73 -4.12 -13.09
C GLY A 196 -6.41 -4.91 -11.82
N TYR A 197 -5.52 -4.40 -10.98
CA TYR A 197 -5.24 -4.99 -9.67
C TYR A 197 -6.27 -4.53 -8.64
N THR A 198 -6.58 -5.40 -7.68
CA THR A 198 -7.53 -5.12 -6.59
C THR A 198 -6.77 -4.90 -5.29
N PHE A 199 -7.12 -3.85 -4.56
CA PHE A 199 -6.61 -3.64 -3.21
C PHE A 199 -7.10 -4.76 -2.29
N TYR A 200 -6.19 -5.47 -1.65
CA TYR A 200 -6.53 -6.54 -0.72
C TYR A 200 -6.61 -6.02 0.71
N ARG A 201 -5.52 -5.41 1.21
CA ARG A 201 -5.48 -4.79 2.54
C ARG A 201 -4.24 -3.91 2.71
N LYS A 202 -4.25 -3.11 3.77
CA LYS A 202 -3.03 -2.55 4.37
C LYS A 202 -2.46 -3.53 5.40
N PHE A 203 -1.14 -3.70 5.38
CA PHE A 203 -0.36 -4.51 6.32
C PHE A 203 0.84 -3.68 6.79
N HIS A 204 0.78 -3.16 8.02
CA HIS A 204 1.71 -2.14 8.50
C HIS A 204 1.78 -0.93 7.56
N ILE A 205 2.98 -0.59 7.08
CA ILE A 205 3.22 0.49 6.13
C ILE A 205 3.15 0.02 4.67
N ASN A 206 2.68 -1.21 4.42
CA ASN A 206 2.58 -1.79 3.09
C ASN A 206 1.14 -1.94 2.64
N ASP A 207 0.87 -1.61 1.38
CA ASP A 207 -0.38 -1.98 0.72
C ASP A 207 -0.18 -3.31 0.00
N ILE A 208 -1.11 -4.24 0.20
CA ILE A 208 -1.17 -5.52 -0.49
C ILE A 208 -2.19 -5.44 -1.62
N TRP A 209 -1.77 -5.78 -2.84
CA TRP A 209 -2.62 -5.80 -4.03
C TRP A 209 -2.57 -7.15 -4.73
N VAL A 210 -3.65 -7.49 -5.42
CA VAL A 210 -3.81 -8.79 -6.08
C VAL A 210 -4.25 -8.66 -7.53
N GLY A 211 -3.69 -9.49 -8.42
CA GLY A 211 -4.03 -9.55 -9.83
C GLY A 211 -5.31 -10.36 -10.12
N ARG A 212 -5.95 -10.11 -11.27
CA ARG A 212 -7.26 -10.69 -11.66
C ARG A 212 -7.29 -12.22 -11.82
N ASN A 213 -6.15 -12.91 -11.77
CA ASN A 213 -6.03 -14.35 -11.99
C ASN A 213 -5.67 -15.15 -10.72
N LEU A 214 -5.86 -14.57 -9.53
CA LEU A 214 -5.66 -15.32 -8.29
C LEU A 214 -6.67 -16.45 -8.04
N GLU A 215 -7.73 -16.61 -8.83
CA GLU A 215 -8.60 -17.80 -8.69
C GLU A 215 -7.88 -19.14 -8.95
N LYS A 216 -6.65 -19.11 -9.51
CA LYS A 216 -5.74 -20.27 -9.60
C LYS A 216 -4.90 -20.52 -8.33
N PHE A 217 -5.01 -19.65 -7.33
CA PHE A 217 -4.34 -19.72 -6.03
C PHE A 217 -5.42 -19.49 -4.97
N THR A 218 -5.92 -20.59 -4.39
CA THR A 218 -7.01 -20.60 -3.40
C THR A 218 -6.96 -19.39 -2.46
N MET A 219 -7.83 -18.40 -2.70
CA MET A 219 -7.90 -17.22 -1.84
C MET A 219 -8.50 -17.64 -0.50
N PRO A 220 -7.86 -17.38 0.64
CA PRO A 220 -8.59 -17.37 1.90
C PRO A 220 -9.64 -16.27 1.80
N THR A 221 -10.87 -16.62 2.19
CA THR A 221 -11.99 -15.69 2.28
C THR A 221 -11.52 -14.45 3.07
N PRO A 222 -11.65 -13.23 2.52
CA PRO A 222 -11.26 -12.05 3.26
C PRO A 222 -12.06 -12.01 4.57
N PRO A 223 -11.44 -11.67 5.72
CA PRO A 223 -12.19 -11.44 6.94
C PRO A 223 -13.24 -10.37 6.66
N PRO A 224 -14.48 -10.52 7.16
CA PRO A 224 -15.60 -9.68 6.78
C PRO A 224 -15.23 -8.21 6.96
N GLN A 225 -15.16 -7.48 5.84
CA GLN A 225 -14.98 -6.04 5.90
C GLN A 225 -16.19 -5.44 6.62
N ILE A 226 -15.93 -4.54 7.57
CA ILE A 226 -16.92 -3.81 8.36
C ILE A 226 -17.82 -2.91 7.47
N SER A 227 -17.61 -2.87 6.16
CA SER A 227 -18.47 -2.19 5.19
C SER A 227 -19.90 -2.76 5.11
N ASN A 228 -20.10 -4.05 5.41
CA ASN A 228 -21.44 -4.67 5.41
C ASN A 228 -22.25 -4.45 6.71
N VAL A 229 -21.64 -3.87 7.74
CA VAL A 229 -22.36 -3.51 8.98
C VAL A 229 -23.03 -2.15 8.81
N ILE A 230 -22.43 -1.23 8.04
CA ILE A 230 -22.99 0.12 7.82
C ILE A 230 -24.22 0.07 6.90
N SER A 231 -24.20 -0.73 5.83
CA SER A 231 -25.36 -0.89 4.94
C SER A 231 -26.55 -1.58 5.61
N ASN A 232 -26.29 -2.58 6.47
CA ASN A 232 -27.33 -3.23 7.26
C ASN A 232 -27.84 -2.34 8.41
N LEU A 233 -27.00 -1.52 9.04
CA LEU A 233 -27.46 -0.55 10.05
C LEU A 233 -28.31 0.56 9.43
N TYR A 234 -28.02 1.00 8.19
CA TYR A 234 -28.85 1.97 7.46
C TYR A 234 -30.25 1.42 7.16
N ASN A 235 -30.35 0.16 6.71
CA ASN A 235 -31.63 -0.47 6.39
C ASN A 235 -32.46 -0.84 7.62
N VAL A 236 -31.83 -1.11 8.76
CA VAL A 236 -32.53 -1.39 10.03
C VAL A 236 -32.99 -0.10 10.73
N ALA A 237 -32.33 1.04 10.49
CA ALA A 237 -32.69 2.34 11.07
C ALA A 237 -33.71 3.15 10.25
N ALA A 238 -33.85 2.89 8.94
CA ALA A 238 -34.73 3.67 8.05
C ALA A 238 -36.23 3.69 8.44
N PRO A 239 -36.84 2.63 9.01
CA PRO A 239 -38.25 2.69 9.40
C PRO A 239 -38.53 3.43 10.72
N ARG A 240 -37.51 3.91 11.45
CA ARG A 240 -37.69 4.54 12.78
C ARG A 240 -37.52 6.06 12.82
N VAL A 241 -37.30 6.71 11.66
CA VAL A 241 -37.23 8.18 11.55
C VAL A 241 -38.51 8.79 10.96
N GLN A 242 -39.44 7.99 10.41
CA GLN A 242 -40.70 8.47 9.83
C GLN A 242 -41.77 8.87 10.88
N GLY A 243 -41.52 8.68 12.19
CA GLY A 243 -42.47 8.99 13.26
C GLY A 243 -42.19 10.29 14.03
N LEU A 244 -41.15 11.05 13.68
CA LEU A 244 -40.70 12.25 14.40
C LEU A 244 -40.82 13.55 13.58
N ILE A 245 -41.47 13.50 12.42
CA ILE A 245 -41.79 14.68 11.59
C ILE A 245 -43.27 14.61 11.17
N LEU A 246 -44.18 14.46 12.13
CA LEU A 246 -45.60 14.78 11.94
C LEU A 246 -46.09 15.38 13.26
N GLY A 247 -45.73 16.64 13.47
CA GLY A 247 -46.36 17.52 14.44
C GLY A 247 -47.29 18.47 13.68
N GLU A 248 -48.56 18.45 14.05
CA GLU A 248 -49.66 19.22 13.51
C GLU A 248 -49.37 20.73 13.47
N GLY A 249 -49.88 21.39 12.44
CA GLY A 249 -49.84 22.84 12.27
C GLY A 249 -50.43 23.25 10.94
N ASP A 250 -51.75 23.45 10.92
CA ASP A 250 -52.46 24.15 9.85
C ASP A 250 -51.78 25.49 9.53
N ASN A 251 -51.50 25.74 8.25
CA ASN A 251 -51.95 26.94 7.54
C ASN A 251 -51.56 26.89 6.05
N ASP A 252 -52.60 27.10 5.25
CA ASP A 252 -52.67 27.46 3.84
C ASP A 252 -51.53 28.41 3.38
N TYR A 253 -50.92 28.11 2.22
CA TYR A 253 -50.72 29.03 1.09
C TYR A 253 -49.77 28.43 0.03
N GLY A 254 -50.34 28.04 -1.11
CA GLY A 254 -49.84 28.23 -2.48
C GLY A 254 -48.40 27.83 -2.85
N VAL A 255 -48.27 26.72 -3.58
CA VAL A 255 -47.08 26.38 -4.40
C VAL A 255 -47.17 27.07 -5.77
N PRO A 256 -46.16 27.86 -6.20
CA PRO A 256 -45.94 28.15 -7.61
C PRO A 256 -44.83 27.26 -8.22
N PRO A 257 -44.83 27.05 -9.55
CA PRO A 257 -43.97 26.10 -10.26
C PRO A 257 -42.52 26.63 -10.47
N PRO A 258 -41.57 25.79 -10.94
CA PRO A 258 -40.14 26.05 -10.79
C PRO A 258 -39.60 26.99 -11.88
N GLU A 259 -38.77 27.95 -11.49
CA GLU A 259 -37.91 28.72 -12.38
C GLU A 259 -36.43 28.31 -12.25
N GLN A 260 -35.73 28.48 -13.37
CA GLN A 260 -34.43 27.93 -13.72
C GLN A 260 -33.24 28.56 -12.99
N GLU A 261 -32.12 27.82 -13.03
CA GLU A 261 -30.80 28.02 -12.45
C GLU A 261 -30.23 29.46 -12.43
N SER A 262 -29.60 29.81 -11.30
CA SER A 262 -28.33 30.58 -11.34
C SER A 262 -27.41 30.14 -10.20
N VAL A 263 -26.15 29.88 -10.57
CA VAL A 263 -25.07 29.37 -9.70
C VAL A 263 -24.39 30.54 -9.00
N THR A 264 -24.40 30.60 -7.65
CA THR A 264 -23.36 31.28 -6.86
C THR A 264 -23.17 30.66 -5.46
N GLU A 265 -21.90 30.32 -5.16
CA GLU A 265 -21.19 30.00 -3.89
C GLU A 265 -21.64 28.87 -2.91
N PRO A 266 -20.68 28.12 -2.31
CA PRO A 266 -20.98 27.02 -1.39
C PRO A 266 -21.35 27.50 0.02
N ALA A 267 -22.50 27.05 0.51
CA ALA A 267 -23.01 27.32 1.85
C ALA A 267 -22.10 26.75 2.96
N LYS A 268 -21.80 27.58 3.97
CA LYS A 268 -21.16 27.16 5.23
C LYS A 268 -22.09 26.23 6.01
N LEU A 269 -21.61 25.03 6.37
CA LEU A 269 -22.35 24.06 7.18
C LEU A 269 -22.65 24.61 8.60
N ASN A 270 -23.89 24.38 9.06
CA ASN A 270 -24.41 24.78 10.37
C ASN A 270 -23.67 24.09 11.54
N PRO A 271 -23.08 24.83 12.49
CA PRO A 271 -22.28 24.28 13.60
C PRO A 271 -23.09 23.41 14.59
N ASN A 272 -24.42 23.51 14.61
CA ASN A 272 -25.26 22.69 15.49
C ASN A 272 -25.37 21.21 15.04
N LEU A 273 -25.04 20.88 13.78
CA LEU A 273 -24.98 19.48 13.32
C LEU A 273 -23.76 18.72 13.84
N LYS A 274 -22.65 19.40 14.17
CA LYS A 274 -21.45 18.74 14.72
C LYS A 274 -21.68 18.19 16.13
N PHE A 275 -22.50 18.87 16.94
CA PHE A 275 -22.81 18.44 18.30
C PHE A 275 -23.76 17.23 18.33
N ALA A 276 -24.78 17.19 17.48
CA ALA A 276 -25.70 16.05 17.42
C ALA A 276 -24.99 14.75 16.98
N GLY A 277 -24.08 14.84 16.00
CA GLY A 277 -23.30 13.68 15.54
C GLY A 277 -22.36 13.11 16.61
N GLN A 278 -21.71 13.97 17.41
CA GLN A 278 -20.83 13.53 18.48
C GLN A 278 -21.59 12.88 19.65
N VAL A 279 -22.77 13.40 20.00
CA VAL A 279 -23.61 12.83 21.08
C VAL A 279 -24.14 11.44 20.71
N ILE A 280 -24.50 11.22 19.43
CA ILE A 280 -24.99 9.91 18.94
C ILE A 280 -23.86 8.87 18.93
N ILE A 281 -22.64 9.26 18.51
CA ILE A 281 -21.47 8.36 18.52
C ILE A 281 -21.12 7.94 19.94
N VAL A 282 -21.13 8.87 20.91
CA VAL A 282 -20.86 8.55 22.32
C VAL A 282 -21.93 7.62 22.90
N ALA A 283 -23.22 7.83 22.58
CA ALA A 283 -24.29 6.94 23.03
C ALA A 283 -24.17 5.51 22.47
N LEU A 284 -23.79 5.37 21.19
CA LEU A 284 -23.60 4.07 20.54
C LEU A 284 -22.37 3.32 21.07
N VAL A 285 -21.28 4.04 21.37
CA VAL A 285 -20.09 3.46 22.00
C VAL A 285 -20.39 2.98 23.41
N ILE A 286 -21.15 3.74 24.20
CA ILE A 286 -21.58 3.32 25.56
C ILE A 286 -22.45 2.07 25.48
N GLN A 287 -23.35 1.98 24.49
CA GLN A 287 -24.22 0.81 24.31
C GLN A 287 -23.44 -0.44 23.87
N MET A 288 -22.46 -0.30 22.96
CA MET A 288 -21.57 -1.40 22.57
C MET A 288 -20.72 -1.90 23.74
N VAL A 289 -20.13 -0.99 24.52
CA VAL A 289 -19.32 -1.36 25.69
C VAL A 289 -20.19 -2.08 26.75
N THR A 290 -21.44 -1.66 26.94
CA THR A 290 -22.37 -2.30 27.89
C THR A 290 -22.76 -3.73 27.45
N VAL A 291 -22.91 -3.97 26.15
CA VAL A 291 -23.20 -5.30 25.60
C VAL A 291 -21.97 -6.22 25.72
N LEU A 292 -20.77 -5.72 25.42
CA LEU A 292 -19.52 -6.47 25.54
C LEU A 292 -19.19 -6.83 27.01
N LEU A 293 -19.49 -5.92 27.95
CA LEU A 293 -19.32 -6.20 29.38
C LEU A 293 -20.34 -7.21 29.93
N LYS A 294 -21.52 -7.32 29.34
CA LYS A 294 -22.50 -8.37 29.68
C LYS A 294 -22.12 -9.74 29.12
N GLN A 295 -21.47 -9.81 27.97
CA GLN A 295 -21.03 -11.07 27.36
C GLN A 295 -19.78 -11.68 28.03
N LYS A 296 -18.97 -10.88 28.73
CA LYS A 296 -17.81 -11.38 29.52
C LYS A 296 -18.17 -11.94 30.90
N ARG A 297 -19.44 -11.92 31.30
CA ARG A 297 -19.91 -12.29 32.64
C ARG A 297 -20.77 -13.55 32.70
N ASN A 298 -20.89 -14.28 31.59
CA ASN A 298 -21.52 -15.60 31.50
C ASN A 298 -20.52 -16.63 30.98
#